data_AF-A0A814P201-F1
#
_entry.id   AF-A0A814P201-F1
#
_cell.length_a   1.000
_cell.length_b   1.000
_cell.length_c   1.000
_cell.angle_alpha   90.00
_cell.angle_beta   90.00
_cell.angle_gamma   90.00
#
_symmetry.space_group_name_H-M   'P 1'
#
loop_
_entity.id
_entity.type
_entity.pdbx_description
1 polymer ?
#
loop_
_entity_poly.entity_id
_entity_poly.type
_entity_poly.pdbx_seq_one_letter_code
_entity_poly.pdbx_strand_id
1 'polypeptide(L)'
;MEVFNEVERRFMEQYGELKENDLVQIMMAGVRQDCSGKGLGTKLHQILLALCGQRGFKHAIVEPANPATYHMYTKKLNGKEFTSVYLPTFVTSDGRRSFEHCDLAIQLIVFDLQ
;
A
#
# COMPACT_ATOMS: atom_id res chain seq x y z
N MET A 1 -9.12 -16.94 7.04
CA MET A 1 -9.63 -17.08 5.66
C MET A 1 -10.68 -16.01 5.34
N GLU A 2 -11.58 -15.67 6.27
CA GLU A 2 -12.64 -14.68 6.04
C GLU A 2 -12.15 -13.27 5.67
N VAL A 3 -11.09 -12.76 6.31
CA VAL A 3 -10.57 -11.41 6.04
C VAL A 3 -10.00 -11.27 4.63
N PHE A 4 -9.28 -12.30 4.14
CA PHE A 4 -8.73 -12.26 2.78
C PHE A 4 -9.84 -12.24 1.74
N ASN A 5 -10.82 -13.14 1.85
CA ASN A 5 -11.95 -13.23 0.94
C ASN A 5 -12.77 -11.92 0.94
N GLU A 6 -12.91 -11.27 2.10
CA GLU A 6 -13.63 -10.00 2.22
C GLU A 6 -12.85 -8.84 1.58
N VAL A 7 -11.53 -8.76 1.78
CA VAL A 7 -10.68 -7.75 1.14
C VAL A 7 -10.67 -7.93 -0.37
N GLU A 8 -10.55 -9.18 -0.84
CA GLU A 8 -10.63 -9.53 -2.25
C GLU A 8 -11.99 -9.14 -2.84
N ARG A 9 -13.11 -9.55 -2.20
CA ARG A 9 -14.47 -9.20 -2.63
C ARG A 9 -14.64 -7.69 -2.78
N ARG A 10 -14.29 -6.92 -1.74
CA ARG A 10 -14.38 -5.44 -1.77
C ARG A 10 -13.52 -4.84 -2.87
N PHE A 11 -12.36 -5.44 -3.15
CA PHE A 11 -11.47 -4.94 -4.19
C PHE A 11 -12.09 -5.15 -5.57
N MET A 12 -12.61 -6.34 -5.82
CA MET A 12 -13.28 -6.69 -7.09
C MET A 12 -14.56 -5.88 -7.31
N GLU A 13 -15.31 -5.56 -6.25
CA GLU A 13 -16.48 -4.67 -6.33
C GLU A 13 -16.12 -3.24 -6.76
N GLN A 14 -14.96 -2.75 -6.32
CA GLN A 14 -14.53 -1.38 -6.58
C GLN A 14 -13.75 -1.23 -7.90
N TYR A 15 -12.89 -2.19 -8.22
CA TYR A 15 -11.94 -2.12 -9.34
C TYR A 15 -12.23 -3.13 -10.46
N GLY A 16 -13.22 -4.01 -10.28
CA GLY A 16 -13.57 -5.04 -11.25
C GLY A 16 -12.60 -6.21 -11.26
N GLU A 17 -12.75 -7.07 -12.26
CA GLU A 17 -11.88 -8.23 -12.45
C GLU A 17 -10.49 -7.80 -12.91
N LEU A 18 -9.47 -8.17 -12.13
CA LEU A 18 -8.06 -7.89 -12.43
C LEU A 18 -7.54 -8.83 -13.52
N LYS A 19 -6.93 -8.26 -14.55
CA LYS A 19 -6.15 -9.00 -15.55
C LYS A 19 -4.67 -8.98 -15.19
N GLU A 20 -3.91 -9.84 -15.85
CA GLU A 20 -2.45 -9.80 -15.77
C GLU A 20 -1.95 -8.39 -16.12
N ASN A 21 -1.03 -7.88 -15.31
CA ASN A 21 -0.50 -6.50 -15.38
C ASN A 21 -1.49 -5.37 -15.05
N ASP A 22 -2.68 -5.64 -14.50
CA ASP A 22 -3.56 -4.54 -14.03
C ASP A 22 -3.05 -3.92 -12.71
N LEU A 23 -2.35 -4.69 -11.88
CA LEU A 23 -1.94 -4.33 -10.53
C LEU A 23 -0.44 -4.53 -10.32
N VAL A 24 0.21 -3.58 -9.66
CA VAL A 24 1.60 -3.70 -9.19
C VAL A 24 1.71 -3.33 -7.72
N GLN A 25 2.41 -4.15 -6.93
CA GLN A 25 2.74 -3.83 -5.54
C GLN A 25 4.12 -3.18 -5.46
N ILE A 26 4.18 -1.98 -4.91
CA ILE A 26 5.46 -1.33 -4.57
C ILE A 26 5.77 -1.70 -3.12
N MET A 27 6.56 -2.76 -2.94
CA MET A 27 6.85 -3.33 -1.61
C MET A 27 7.83 -2.48 -0.79
N MET A 28 8.83 -1.88 -1.43
CA MET A 28 9.91 -1.20 -0.71
C MET A 28 10.52 -0.08 -1.53
N ALA A 29 10.81 1.02 -0.82
CA ALA A 29 11.68 2.08 -1.30
C ALA A 29 12.40 2.69 -0.09
N GLY A 30 13.70 2.91 -0.24
CA GLY A 30 14.56 3.45 0.80
C GLY A 30 15.27 4.71 0.35
N VAL A 31 15.47 5.63 1.29
CA VAL A 31 16.35 6.78 1.11
C VAL A 31 17.48 6.64 2.13
N ARG A 32 18.72 6.84 1.68
CA ARG A 32 19.86 6.86 2.61
C ARG A 32 19.66 7.95 3.67
N GLN A 33 20.07 7.65 4.89
CA GLN A 33 19.85 8.53 6.03
C GLN A 33 20.43 9.94 5.84
N ASP A 34 21.60 10.06 5.21
CA ASP A 34 22.28 11.33 4.86
C ASP A 34 21.57 12.16 3.77
N CYS A 35 20.51 11.59 3.18
CA CYS A 35 19.64 12.25 2.22
C CYS A 35 18.21 12.48 2.74
N SER A 36 17.95 12.18 4.02
CA SER A 36 16.67 12.41 4.66
C SER A 36 16.25 13.88 4.60
N GLY A 37 14.94 14.13 4.52
CA GLY A 37 14.38 15.50 4.50
C GLY A 37 14.47 16.23 3.15
N LYS A 38 15.17 15.68 2.15
CA LYS A 38 15.35 16.31 0.82
C LYS A 38 14.23 16.02 -0.19
N GLY A 39 13.13 15.41 0.25
CA GLY A 39 12.00 15.05 -0.63
C GLY A 39 12.26 13.89 -1.59
N LEU A 40 13.41 13.21 -1.50
CA LEU A 40 13.78 12.13 -2.43
C LEU A 40 12.80 10.96 -2.40
N GLY A 41 12.27 10.59 -1.23
CA GLY A 41 11.28 9.51 -1.12
C GLY A 41 10.03 9.81 -1.93
N THR A 42 9.54 11.05 -1.89
CA THR A 42 8.39 11.49 -2.69
C THR A 42 8.73 11.45 -4.17
N LYS A 43 9.88 12.01 -4.58
CA LYS A 43 10.27 12.05 -5.98
C LYS A 43 10.48 10.65 -6.58
N LEU A 44 11.09 9.75 -5.81
CA LEU A 44 11.30 8.36 -6.21
C LEU A 44 9.97 7.65 -6.47
N HIS A 45 8.99 7.77 -5.56
CA HIS A 45 7.69 7.17 -5.76
C HIS A 45 6.91 7.80 -6.92
N GLN A 46 7.02 9.11 -7.15
CA GLN A 46 6.44 9.73 -8.35
C GLN A 46 6.98 9.09 -9.63
N ILE A 47 8.30 8.88 -9.70
CA ILE A 47 8.94 8.25 -10.85
C ILE A 47 8.50 6.79 -10.99
N LEU A 48 8.44 6.03 -9.88
CA LEU A 48 7.98 4.64 -9.90
C LEU A 48 6.52 4.53 -10.37
N LEU A 49 5.62 5.34 -9.83
CA LEU A 49 4.21 5.34 -10.23
C LEU A 49 4.05 5.69 -11.72
N ALA A 50 4.78 6.70 -12.20
CA ALA A 50 4.79 7.04 -13.63
C ALA A 50 5.33 5.89 -14.49
N LEU A 51 6.40 5.22 -14.07
CA LEU A 51 6.97 4.07 -14.77
C LEU A 51 5.99 2.89 -14.80
N CYS A 52 5.27 2.64 -13.71
CA CYS A 52 4.22 1.63 -13.66
C CYS A 52 3.11 1.94 -14.68
N GLY A 53 2.61 3.17 -14.73
CA GLY A 53 1.62 3.58 -15.73
C GLY A 53 2.13 3.40 -17.17
N GLN A 54 3.39 3.78 -17.44
CA GLN A 54 4.03 3.58 -18.75
C GLN A 54 4.17 2.10 -19.15
N ARG A 55 4.30 1.20 -18.17
CA ARG A 55 4.35 -0.25 -18.39
C ARG A 55 2.98 -0.89 -18.54
N GLY A 56 1.90 -0.10 -18.50
CA GLY A 56 0.54 -0.58 -18.72
C GLY A 56 -0.20 -1.01 -17.46
N PHE A 57 0.37 -0.80 -16.27
CA PHE A 57 -0.35 -1.05 -15.02
C PHE A 57 -1.48 -0.03 -14.84
N LYS A 58 -2.65 -0.51 -14.40
CA LYS A 58 -3.82 0.35 -14.10
C LYS A 58 -3.78 0.88 -12.68
N HIS A 59 -3.33 0.05 -11.75
CA HIS A 59 -3.28 0.39 -10.34
C HIS A 59 -1.92 0.03 -9.73
N ALA A 60 -1.48 0.85 -8.77
CA ALA A 60 -0.38 0.49 -7.88
C ALA A 60 -0.89 0.41 -6.43
N ILE A 61 -0.37 -0.53 -5.65
CA ILE A 61 -0.65 -0.65 -4.21
C ILE A 61 0.61 -0.47 -3.39
N VAL A 62 0.45 0.19 -2.24
CA VAL A 62 1.50 0.37 -1.23
C VAL A 62 0.94 0.13 0.15
N GLU A 63 1.81 -0.35 1.04
CA GLU A 63 1.56 -0.48 2.47
C GLU A 63 2.56 0.44 3.20
N PRO A 64 2.11 1.58 3.76
CA PRO A 64 3.00 2.48 4.46
C PRO A 64 3.49 1.82 5.74
N ALA A 65 4.82 1.76 5.91
CA ALA A 65 5.45 1.19 7.09
C ALA A 65 5.45 2.14 8.30
N ASN A 66 5.14 3.42 8.10
CA ASN A 66 5.13 4.44 9.17
C ASN A 66 4.27 5.68 8.79
N PRO A 67 3.92 6.54 9.76
CA PRO A 67 3.10 7.73 9.53
C PRO A 67 3.65 8.71 8.48
N ALA A 68 4.98 8.81 8.33
CA ALA A 68 5.58 9.70 7.33
C ALA A 68 5.33 9.19 5.90
N THR A 69 5.45 7.88 5.68
CA THR A 69 5.12 7.25 4.39
C THR A 69 3.63 7.31 4.10
N TYR A 70 2.76 7.10 5.10
CA TYR A 70 1.31 7.26 4.97
C TYR A 70 0.94 8.69 4.51
N HIS A 71 1.49 9.70 5.19
CA HIS A 71 1.27 11.10 4.84
C HIS A 71 1.77 11.42 3.42
N MET A 72 2.95 10.90 3.04
CA MET A 72 3.48 11.08 1.69
C MET A 72 2.53 10.51 0.63
N TYR A 73 2.08 9.26 0.79
CA TYR A 73 1.20 8.61 -0.18
C TYR A 73 -0.15 9.31 -0.31
N THR A 74 -0.80 9.63 0.81
CA THR A 74 -2.15 10.19 0.81
C THR A 74 -2.21 11.69 0.50
N LYS A 75 -1.23 12.48 0.98
CA LYS A 75 -1.28 13.95 0.86
C LYS A 75 -0.40 14.52 -0.24
N LYS A 76 0.64 13.80 -0.68
CA LYS A 76 1.57 14.31 -1.72
C LYS A 76 1.48 13.57 -3.04
N LEU A 77 1.03 12.32 -3.02
CA LEU A 77 0.99 11.45 -4.21
C LEU A 77 -0.44 11.06 -4.62
N ASN A 78 -1.45 11.60 -3.93
CA ASN A 78 -2.88 11.37 -4.21
C ASN A 78 -3.31 9.90 -4.16
N GLY A 79 -2.63 9.09 -3.35
CA GLY A 79 -3.04 7.73 -3.07
C GLY A 79 -4.34 7.70 -2.27
N LYS A 80 -5.22 6.75 -2.58
CA LYS A 80 -6.50 6.55 -1.90
C LYS A 80 -6.37 5.39 -0.94
N GLU A 81 -6.72 5.61 0.32
CA GLU A 81 -6.85 4.51 1.27
C GLU A 81 -8.01 3.60 0.85
N PHE A 82 -7.74 2.31 0.71
CA PHE A 82 -8.74 1.32 0.31
C PHE A 82 -9.26 0.53 1.51
N THR A 83 -8.34 0.05 2.36
CA THR A 83 -8.66 -0.66 3.59
C THR A 83 -7.54 -0.52 4.61
N SER A 84 -7.79 -0.97 5.83
CA SER A 84 -6.78 -1.05 6.88
C SER A 84 -6.95 -2.32 7.70
N VAL A 85 -5.84 -2.91 8.14
CA VAL A 85 -5.82 -4.04 9.06
C VAL A 85 -5.26 -3.57 10.40
N TYR A 86 -6.05 -3.69 11.46
CA TYR A 86 -5.61 -3.36 12.81
C TYR A 86 -4.79 -4.53 13.38
N LEU A 87 -3.49 -4.32 13.58
CA LEU A 87 -2.53 -5.38 13.90
C LEU A 87 -2.85 -6.18 15.17
N PRO A 88 -3.37 -5.60 16.27
CA PRO A 88 -3.73 -6.36 17.47
C PRO A 88 -4.84 -7.39 17.26
N THR A 89 -5.62 -7.25 16.19
CA THR A 89 -6.66 -8.23 15.82
C THR A 89 -6.12 -9.35 14.94
N PHE A 90 -4.86 -9.26 14.49
CA PHE A 90 -4.27 -10.26 13.62
C PHE A 90 -3.96 -11.55 14.40
N VAL A 91 -4.54 -12.65 13.92
CA VAL A 91 -4.32 -13.99 14.46
C VAL A 91 -3.67 -14.83 13.36
N THR A 92 -2.49 -15.38 13.63
CA THR A 92 -1.79 -16.28 12.71
C THR A 92 -2.53 -17.61 12.57
N SER A 93 -2.17 -18.41 11.57
CA SER A 93 -2.80 -19.72 11.31
C SER A 93 -2.67 -20.71 12.47
N ASP A 94 -1.66 -20.54 13.34
CA ASP A 94 -1.44 -21.32 14.56
C ASP A 94 -2.11 -20.72 15.82
N GLY A 95 -2.95 -19.69 15.65
CA GLY A 95 -3.73 -19.07 16.73
C GLY A 95 -3.00 -18.01 17.55
N ARG A 96 -1.75 -17.67 17.21
CA ARG A 96 -0.97 -16.66 17.95
C ARG A 96 -1.36 -15.23 17.56
N ARG A 97 -1.22 -14.32 18.52
CA ARG A 97 -1.43 -12.87 18.33
C ARG A 97 -0.11 -12.12 18.38
N SER A 98 0.73 -12.31 17.36
CA SER A 98 2.09 -11.77 17.33
C SER A 98 2.20 -10.25 17.44
N PHE A 99 1.10 -9.54 17.23
CA PHE A 99 1.05 -8.07 17.22
C PHE A 99 0.07 -7.49 18.26
N GLU A 100 -0.33 -8.25 19.29
CA GLU A 100 -1.30 -7.80 20.29
C GLU A 100 -0.90 -6.52 21.04
N HIS A 101 0.41 -6.25 21.13
CA HIS A 101 0.96 -5.04 21.76
C HIS A 101 1.21 -3.89 20.78
N CYS A 102 1.00 -4.09 19.47
CA CYS A 102 1.27 -3.10 18.44
C CYS A 102 -0.02 -2.33 18.11
N ASP A 103 -0.26 -1.20 18.78
CA ASP A 103 -1.39 -0.31 18.48
C ASP A 103 -1.19 0.44 17.15
N LEU A 104 -1.28 -0.30 16.05
CA LEU A 104 -1.02 0.15 14.69
C LEU A 104 -2.03 -0.48 13.74
N ALA A 105 -2.54 0.34 12.82
CA ALA A 105 -3.23 -0.13 11.64
C ALA A 105 -2.28 -0.08 10.44
N ILE A 106 -2.20 -1.16 9.67
CA ILE A 106 -1.54 -1.17 8.36
C ILE A 106 -2.59 -0.77 7.33
N GLN A 107 -2.37 0.33 6.62
CA GLN A 107 -3.26 0.77 5.55
C GLN A 107 -2.82 0.15 4.22
N LEU A 108 -3.79 -0.18 3.36
CA LEU A 108 -3.55 -0.45 1.96
C LEU A 108 -3.97 0.78 1.17
N ILE A 109 -3.01 1.38 0.46
CA ILE A 109 -3.25 2.56 -0.37
C ILE A 109 -3.16 2.15 -1.83
N VAL A 110 -4.15 2.56 -2.62
CA VAL A 110 -4.24 2.32 -4.07
C VAL A 110 -3.99 3.64 -4.80
N PHE A 111 -3.23 3.57 -5.90
CA PHE A 111 -3.08 4.64 -6.88
C PHE A 111 -3.72 4.21 -8.19
N ASP A 112 -4.55 5.08 -8.76
CA ASP A 112 -5.02 4.94 -10.14
C ASP A 112 -3.95 5.55 -11.07
N LEU A 113 -3.44 4.75 -12.01
CA LEU A 113 -2.34 5.12 -12.89
C LEU A 113 -2.80 5.53 -14.30
N GLN A 114 -4.11 5.45 -14.58
CA GLN A 114 -4.77 5.81 -15.83
C GLN A 114 -5.92 6.79 -15.58
#